data_AF-A0AA39G4B7-F1
#
_entry.id   AF-A0AA39G4B7-F1
#
_cell.length_a   1.000
_cell.length_b   1.000
_cell.length_c   1.000
_cell.angle_alpha   90.00
_cell.angle_beta   90.00
_cell.angle_gamma   90.00
#
_symmetry.space_group_name_H-M   'P 1'
#
loop_
_entity.id
_entity.type
_entity.pdbx_description
1 polymer ?
#
loop_
_entity_poly.entity_id
_entity_poly.type
_entity_poly.pdbx_seq_one_letter_code
_entity_poly.pdbx_strand_id
1 'polypeptide(L)'
;MHYFTIITIVCLALAISTAANDKKIVCYLGRWSVYRPGKGKFDINNIDPSLCTHLIYSFVGIKGNDIINLDAWQDLRDNYGKKGFCLFNALRKKNPSLKTIIAIGGWNEGSKSYSEMAKTAKGREEFSTNAVKFVRKYHFNGFDLDWEYPARRGGAPEDKENFIELLKVMRKDFDKYNLTISAAVAATKSSASLSYVVSELNKYLDFINIMAYDLHGSWEKQTGINAPLNHAPGDNEELNVKAIVDYWLSQGCSKEKLILGVPFYGRSFTLENAESHGIGAPTQGPGRGGDYTREPGMLGYNEICEGLKKKLWTDHFDEQRRVPYAYNDLQWVGYDNVESIKEKAELIDELNLGGAMVWSIETDDFNGICGEKYPLLKTLNAVLRNGTFISSITTEKTSEPNDKSATKHKKHSKNKSEKRKNVTIASRSKEQISTTVLPSVSNAQSLSAECKQAGNMPRPGSCNFITCVADGYGRLLPYEFPCLGGTCYNPENGVCDWKRNIPDEYLKSLESSPAVESSNYDCTEEGKIPKTNSCDFIFCLSDMNGNFIGYKLSCPANTCYDPVQKICKWNDNLTEIQLKQKNSTDEILAISTYNSILNNCTEDNIANLIRRILFLK
;
A
#
# COMPACT_ATOMS: atom_id res chain seq x y z
N MET A 1 44.02 24.78 41.85
CA MET A 1 43.31 25.38 40.69
C MET A 1 43.60 24.65 39.37
N HIS A 2 44.86 24.37 39.00
CA HIS A 2 45.19 23.76 37.69
C HIS A 2 44.59 22.36 37.43
N TYR A 3 44.43 21.51 38.44
CA TYR A 3 43.80 20.19 38.28
C TYR A 3 42.31 20.28 37.92
N PHE A 4 41.59 21.26 38.47
CA PHE A 4 40.17 21.45 38.22
C PHE A 4 39.93 21.95 36.79
N THR A 5 40.82 22.81 36.28
CA THR A 5 40.78 23.34 34.91
C THR A 5 41.10 22.28 33.86
N ILE A 6 42.05 21.37 34.15
CA ILE A 6 42.37 20.25 33.24
C ILE A 6 41.21 19.25 33.17
N ILE A 7 40.54 18.95 34.30
CA ILE A 7 39.36 18.08 34.31
C ILE A 7 38.19 18.73 33.57
N THR A 8 37.94 20.04 33.72
CA THR A 8 36.88 20.71 32.94
C THR A 8 37.19 20.75 31.45
N ILE A 9 38.46 20.97 31.04
CA ILE A 9 38.85 20.98 29.62
C ILE A 9 38.76 19.56 29.02
N VAL A 10 39.13 18.51 29.76
CA VAL A 10 39.00 17.12 29.30
C VAL A 10 37.53 16.69 29.24
N CYS A 11 36.69 17.10 30.20
CA CYS A 11 35.24 16.88 30.13
C CYS A 11 34.56 17.68 29.00
N LEU A 12 35.04 18.89 28.69
CA LEU A 12 34.57 19.65 27.53
C LEU A 12 35.04 19.02 26.21
N ALA A 13 36.29 18.55 26.14
CA ALA A 13 36.82 17.85 24.97
C ALA A 13 36.13 16.50 24.74
N LEU A 14 35.80 15.76 25.80
CA LEU A 14 35.00 14.54 25.73
C LEU A 14 33.52 14.81 25.37
N ALA A 15 32.95 15.94 25.81
CA ALA A 15 31.61 16.36 25.39
C ALA A 15 31.56 16.87 23.93
N ILE A 16 32.66 17.41 23.41
CA ILE A 16 32.79 17.86 22.02
C ILE A 16 33.11 16.67 21.08
N SER A 17 33.73 15.60 21.57
CA SER A 17 34.02 14.38 20.78
C SER A 17 32.88 13.36 20.70
N THR A 18 31.71 13.60 21.30
CA THR A 18 30.56 12.67 21.23
C THR A 18 29.26 13.29 20.74
N ALA A 19 29.28 14.49 20.14
CA ALA A 19 28.17 14.91 19.28
C ALA A 19 28.28 14.24 17.91
N ALA A 20 28.40 12.91 17.88
CA ALA A 20 28.03 12.15 16.70
C ALA A 20 26.54 12.44 16.50
N ASN A 21 26.22 13.25 15.49
CA ASN A 21 24.84 13.56 15.16
C ASN A 21 24.20 12.27 14.66
N ASP A 22 23.54 11.52 15.55
CA ASP A 22 22.93 10.23 15.24
C ASP A 22 22.01 10.38 14.02
N LYS A 23 22.46 9.83 12.88
CA LYS A 23 21.75 9.92 11.61
C LYS A 23 20.41 9.21 11.73
N LYS A 24 19.35 9.86 11.24
CA LYS A 24 18.02 9.27 11.22
C LYS A 24 17.92 8.24 10.10
N ILE A 25 17.23 7.14 10.37
CA ILE A 25 16.74 6.21 9.36
C ILE A 25 15.22 6.19 9.53
N VAL A 26 14.54 6.91 8.64
CA VAL A 26 13.09 7.15 8.66
C VAL A 26 12.42 6.20 7.68
N CYS A 27 11.63 5.27 8.18
CA CYS A 27 11.14 4.13 7.41
C CYS A 27 9.62 4.20 7.27
N TYR A 28 9.12 4.38 6.05
CA TYR A 28 7.69 4.33 5.78
C TYR A 28 7.19 2.89 5.63
N LEU A 29 6.01 2.62 6.20
CA LEU A 29 5.24 1.38 6.04
C LEU A 29 3.90 1.71 5.36
N GLY A 30 3.69 1.18 4.15
CA GLY A 30 2.37 1.19 3.53
C GLY A 30 1.42 0.19 4.20
N ARG A 31 0.32 0.67 4.81
CA ARG A 31 -0.68 -0.17 5.51
C ARG A 31 -1.29 -1.25 4.61
N TRP A 32 -1.30 -1.02 3.30
CA TRP A 32 -1.84 -1.95 2.30
C TRP A 32 -0.92 -3.14 2.00
N SER A 33 0.34 -3.09 2.44
CA SER A 33 1.33 -4.14 2.17
C SER A 33 0.96 -5.52 2.71
N VAL A 34 0.10 -5.56 3.75
CA VAL A 34 -0.47 -6.80 4.32
C VAL A 34 -1.41 -7.55 3.36
N TYR A 35 -1.89 -6.87 2.31
CA TYR A 35 -2.77 -7.45 1.29
C TYR A 35 -2.03 -7.92 0.03
N ARG A 36 -0.71 -7.71 -0.04
CA ARG A 36 0.09 -8.26 -1.15
C ARG A 36 0.04 -9.79 -1.12
N PRO A 37 0.00 -10.44 -2.28
CA PRO A 37 -0.09 -11.89 -2.37
C PRO A 37 1.24 -12.58 -2.01
N GLY A 38 1.14 -13.82 -1.54
CA GLY A 38 2.27 -14.72 -1.37
C GLY A 38 3.43 -14.10 -0.57
N LYS A 39 4.63 -14.14 -1.13
CA LYS A 39 5.86 -13.64 -0.49
C LYS A 39 5.95 -12.10 -0.48
N GLY A 40 5.04 -11.41 -1.18
CA GLY A 40 4.92 -9.97 -1.13
C GLY A 40 4.21 -9.45 0.12
N LYS A 41 3.50 -10.33 0.86
CA LYS A 41 2.78 -9.96 2.06
C LYS A 41 3.74 -9.45 3.14
N PHE A 42 3.52 -8.21 3.59
CA PHE A 42 4.27 -7.60 4.66
C PHE A 42 3.32 -7.12 5.76
N ASP A 43 3.54 -7.53 6.99
CA ASP A 43 2.84 -7.04 8.16
C ASP A 43 3.82 -6.56 9.25
N ILE A 44 3.27 -6.07 10.36
CA ILE A 44 4.05 -5.48 11.45
C ILE A 44 5.08 -6.48 12.03
N ASN A 45 4.84 -7.79 11.95
CA ASN A 45 5.77 -8.79 12.45
C ASN A 45 7.00 -8.96 11.55
N ASN A 46 6.94 -8.51 10.30
CA ASN A 46 8.10 -8.56 9.41
C ASN A 46 9.15 -7.53 9.83
N ILE A 47 8.73 -6.41 10.42
CA ILE A 47 9.57 -5.27 10.78
C ILE A 47 10.62 -5.66 11.82
N ASP A 48 11.88 -5.43 11.48
CA ASP A 48 12.97 -5.39 12.46
C ASP A 48 13.07 -3.97 13.05
N PRO A 49 12.69 -3.77 14.32
CA PRO A 49 12.64 -2.44 14.93
C PRO A 49 14.03 -1.86 15.22
N SER A 50 15.11 -2.63 15.03
CA SER A 50 16.50 -2.17 15.21
C SER A 50 17.04 -1.39 14.02
N LEU A 51 16.48 -1.63 12.82
CA LEU A 51 16.98 -1.07 11.56
C LEU A 51 16.52 0.36 11.28
N CYS A 52 15.52 0.86 12.01
CA CYS A 52 14.99 2.21 11.82
C CYS A 52 15.08 3.00 13.12
N THR A 53 15.35 4.31 13.03
CA THR A 53 15.23 5.22 14.19
C THR A 53 13.82 5.78 14.29
N HIS A 54 13.15 5.94 13.16
CA HIS A 54 11.75 6.36 13.07
C HIS A 54 11.00 5.42 12.11
N LEU A 55 9.84 4.92 12.53
CA LEU A 55 8.90 4.23 11.66
C LEU A 55 7.68 5.13 11.43
N ILE A 56 7.25 5.28 10.18
CA ILE A 56 6.08 6.07 9.79
C ILE A 56 5.01 5.12 9.26
N TYR A 57 3.82 5.12 9.87
CA TYR A 57 2.68 4.32 9.44
C TYR A 57 1.83 5.11 8.43
N SER A 58 1.65 4.57 7.23
CA SER A 58 1.02 5.27 6.11
C SER A 58 -0.23 4.53 5.63
N PHE A 59 -1.42 5.12 5.57
CA PHE A 59 -1.80 6.48 5.93
C PHE A 59 -3.13 6.48 6.69
N VAL A 60 -3.36 7.55 7.46
CA VAL A 60 -4.69 8.04 7.79
C VAL A 60 -5.13 9.07 6.74
N GLY A 61 -6.43 9.36 6.66
CA GLY A 61 -6.99 10.32 5.72
C GLY A 61 -7.62 11.53 6.42
N ILE A 62 -8.22 12.41 5.62
CA ILE A 62 -8.88 13.63 6.11
C ILE A 62 -10.36 13.69 5.70
N LYS A 63 -11.22 14.14 6.62
CA LYS A 63 -12.61 14.50 6.33
C LYS A 63 -12.98 15.80 7.03
N GLY A 64 -13.14 16.87 6.25
CA GLY A 64 -13.24 18.22 6.81
C GLY A 64 -11.94 18.58 7.51
N ASN A 65 -12.00 18.84 8.81
CA ASN A 65 -10.82 19.14 9.65
C ASN A 65 -10.45 17.96 10.59
N ASP A 66 -11.11 16.80 10.43
CA ASP A 66 -10.88 15.61 11.24
C ASP A 66 -10.01 14.58 10.51
N ILE A 67 -9.25 13.83 11.30
CA ILE A 67 -8.44 12.70 10.84
C ILE A 67 -9.32 11.44 10.86
N ILE A 68 -9.37 10.75 9.73
CA ILE A 68 -10.13 9.51 9.57
C ILE A 68 -9.21 8.31 9.39
N ASN A 69 -9.64 7.18 9.93
CA ASN A 69 -8.98 5.92 9.68
C ASN A 69 -9.42 5.36 8.31
N LEU A 70 -8.46 4.86 7.53
CA LEU A 70 -8.71 4.38 6.17
C LEU A 70 -8.86 2.84 6.08
N ASP A 71 -8.60 2.10 7.17
CA ASP A 71 -8.75 0.65 7.26
C ASP A 71 -8.91 0.21 8.72
N ALA A 72 -10.15 0.35 9.21
CA ALA A 72 -10.43 0.14 10.63
C ALA A 72 -10.19 -1.31 11.06
N TRP A 73 -10.37 -2.25 10.12
CA TRP A 73 -10.17 -3.66 10.38
C TRP A 73 -8.70 -4.00 10.60
N GLN A 74 -7.77 -3.41 9.85
CA GLN A 74 -6.35 -3.60 10.14
C GLN A 74 -5.89 -2.78 11.34
N ASP A 75 -6.27 -1.51 11.37
CA ASP A 75 -5.60 -0.53 12.22
C ASP A 75 -6.12 -0.52 13.67
N LEU A 76 -7.44 -0.69 13.84
CA LEU A 76 -8.12 -0.52 15.12
C LEU A 76 -8.35 -1.86 15.83
N ARG A 77 -8.65 -1.78 17.13
CA ARG A 77 -9.03 -2.94 17.95
C ARG A 77 -10.53 -3.22 17.93
N ASP A 78 -11.31 -2.17 17.74
CA ASP A 78 -12.75 -2.24 17.78
C ASP A 78 -13.24 -3.14 16.65
N ASN A 79 -14.41 -3.77 16.84
CA ASN A 79 -15.03 -4.66 15.84
C ASN A 79 -14.10 -5.79 15.35
N TYR A 80 -13.38 -6.42 16.29
CA TYR A 80 -12.44 -7.52 16.02
C TYR A 80 -11.28 -7.15 15.09
N GLY A 81 -10.96 -5.86 14.98
CA GLY A 81 -9.83 -5.39 14.20
C GLY A 81 -8.49 -5.91 14.72
N LYS A 82 -7.50 -5.94 13.84
CA LYS A 82 -6.16 -6.51 14.05
C LYS A 82 -5.23 -5.64 14.87
N LYS A 83 -5.68 -4.46 15.30
CA LYS A 83 -4.95 -3.57 16.22
C LYS A 83 -3.61 -3.11 15.65
N GLY A 84 -3.52 -2.87 14.34
CA GLY A 84 -2.32 -2.47 13.62
C GLY A 84 -1.59 -1.29 14.29
N PHE A 85 -2.31 -0.22 14.66
CA PHE A 85 -1.70 0.91 15.37
C PHE A 85 -1.08 0.48 16.72
N CYS A 86 -1.75 -0.39 17.46
CA CYS A 86 -1.25 -0.88 18.74
C CYS A 86 0.01 -1.74 18.55
N LEU A 87 -0.01 -2.68 17.60
CA LEU A 87 1.11 -3.57 17.31
C LEU A 87 2.33 -2.79 16.80
N PHE A 88 2.10 -1.79 15.94
CA PHE A 88 3.17 -0.95 15.39
C PHE A 88 3.84 -0.13 16.50
N ASN A 89 3.06 0.53 17.36
CA ASN A 89 3.60 1.27 18.50
C ASN A 89 4.28 0.35 19.54
N ALA A 90 3.88 -0.92 19.64
CA ALA A 90 4.50 -1.90 20.52
C ALA A 90 5.91 -2.33 20.07
N LEU A 91 6.32 -2.04 18.84
CA LEU A 91 7.71 -2.26 18.38
C LEU A 91 8.74 -1.50 19.24
N ARG A 92 8.34 -0.37 19.85
CA ARG A 92 9.18 0.37 20.80
C ARG A 92 9.52 -0.42 22.06
N LYS A 93 8.78 -1.49 22.39
CA LYS A 93 9.15 -2.40 23.49
C LYS A 93 10.41 -3.21 23.17
N LYS A 94 10.64 -3.51 21.89
CA LYS A 94 11.85 -4.19 21.40
C LYS A 94 13.00 -3.22 21.17
N ASN A 95 12.70 -1.98 20.76
CA ASN A 95 13.67 -0.90 20.63
C ASN A 95 13.16 0.39 21.32
N PRO A 96 13.51 0.64 22.59
CA PRO A 96 12.99 1.80 23.33
C PRO A 96 13.36 3.18 22.77
N SER A 97 14.41 3.29 21.93
CA SER A 97 14.78 4.55 21.29
C SER A 97 13.98 4.83 20.01
N LEU A 98 13.32 3.81 19.44
CA LEU A 98 12.50 3.93 18.24
C LEU A 98 11.36 4.93 18.44
N LYS A 99 11.17 5.80 17.45
CA LYS A 99 9.98 6.66 17.34
C LYS A 99 9.02 6.07 16.33
N THR A 100 7.73 6.05 16.65
CA THR A 100 6.70 5.70 15.67
C THR A 100 5.81 6.91 15.43
N ILE A 101 5.54 7.19 14.17
CA ILE A 101 4.83 8.38 13.70
C ILE A 101 3.70 7.92 12.78
N ILE A 102 2.58 8.66 12.77
CA ILE A 102 1.45 8.41 11.86
C ILE A 102 1.45 9.46 10.76
N ALA A 103 1.38 9.03 9.51
CA ALA A 103 1.31 9.94 8.36
C ALA A 103 -0.13 10.11 7.87
N ILE A 104 -0.47 11.34 7.47
CA ILE A 104 -1.71 11.68 6.78
C ILE A 104 -1.42 12.08 5.33
N GLY A 105 -2.28 11.68 4.40
CA GLY A 105 -2.18 12.10 3.00
C GLY A 105 -1.71 10.98 2.08
N GLY A 106 -0.64 11.28 1.34
CA GLY A 106 -0.19 10.47 0.23
C GLY A 106 -0.98 10.71 -1.05
N TRP A 107 -0.41 10.24 -2.18
CA TRP A 107 -0.93 10.47 -3.52
C TRP A 107 -2.45 10.28 -3.69
N ASN A 108 -3.02 9.19 -3.15
CA ASN A 108 -4.43 8.83 -3.37
C ASN A 108 -5.46 9.73 -2.65
N GLU A 109 -5.07 10.45 -1.60
CA GLU A 109 -5.97 11.37 -0.89
C GLU A 109 -6.22 12.69 -1.67
N GLY A 110 -5.38 12.99 -2.66
CA GLY A 110 -5.44 14.24 -3.41
C GLY A 110 -5.01 15.46 -2.57
N SER A 111 -5.30 16.67 -3.06
CA SER A 111 -4.89 17.93 -2.42
C SER A 111 -6.05 18.80 -1.97
N LYS A 112 -7.23 18.66 -2.59
CA LYS A 112 -8.39 19.55 -2.36
C LYS A 112 -8.83 19.62 -0.90
N SER A 113 -8.97 18.46 -0.23
CA SER A 113 -9.42 18.43 1.17
C SER A 113 -8.43 19.11 2.12
N TYR A 114 -7.13 19.01 1.84
CA TYR A 114 -6.07 19.66 2.61
C TYR A 114 -6.07 21.17 2.40
N SER A 115 -6.26 21.62 1.15
CA SER A 115 -6.41 23.04 0.82
C SER A 115 -7.60 23.66 1.57
N GLU A 116 -8.77 23.03 1.56
CA GLU A 116 -9.95 23.53 2.28
C GLU A 116 -9.74 23.56 3.80
N MET A 117 -9.09 22.56 4.38
CA MET A 117 -8.74 22.56 5.81
C MET A 117 -7.78 23.69 6.16
N ALA A 118 -6.73 23.88 5.35
CA ALA A 118 -5.68 24.86 5.62
C ALA A 118 -6.12 26.32 5.36
N LYS A 119 -7.16 26.52 4.55
CA LYS A 119 -7.63 27.83 4.08
C LYS A 119 -8.02 28.82 5.17
N THR A 120 -8.53 28.34 6.31
CA THR A 120 -9.04 29.21 7.38
C THR A 120 -8.29 28.98 8.69
N ALA A 121 -8.11 30.03 9.50
CA ALA A 121 -7.49 29.90 10.81
C ALA A 121 -8.19 28.86 11.70
N LYS A 122 -9.53 28.89 11.72
CA LYS A 122 -10.35 27.91 12.43
C LYS A 122 -10.11 26.47 11.95
N GLY A 123 -10.03 26.25 10.63
CA GLY A 123 -9.74 24.92 10.08
C GLY A 123 -8.39 24.37 10.50
N ARG A 124 -7.35 25.22 10.49
CA ARG A 124 -6.01 24.87 10.96
C ARG A 124 -5.97 24.56 12.46
N GLU A 125 -6.66 25.34 13.28
CA GLU A 125 -6.76 25.13 14.74
C GLU A 125 -7.50 23.84 15.09
N GLU A 126 -8.63 23.57 14.43
CA GLU A 126 -9.40 22.34 14.61
C GLU A 126 -8.57 21.12 14.18
N PHE A 127 -7.95 21.17 13.00
CA PHE A 127 -7.10 20.09 12.51
C PHE A 127 -5.91 19.82 13.44
N SER A 128 -5.19 20.86 13.87
CA SER A 128 -4.07 20.72 14.81
C SER A 128 -4.50 20.06 16.12
N THR A 129 -5.62 20.53 16.68
CA THR A 129 -6.21 19.94 17.90
C THR A 129 -6.55 18.47 17.70
N ASN A 130 -7.14 18.12 16.56
CA ASN A 130 -7.53 16.76 16.23
C ASN A 130 -6.32 15.85 15.96
N ALA A 131 -5.25 16.37 15.36
CA ALA A 131 -3.98 15.67 15.19
C ALA A 131 -3.35 15.30 16.53
N VAL A 132 -3.25 16.25 17.46
CA VAL A 132 -2.78 15.97 18.82
C VAL A 132 -3.65 14.90 19.50
N LYS A 133 -4.98 15.01 19.41
CA LYS A 133 -5.89 14.00 19.98
C LYS A 133 -5.65 12.62 19.37
N PHE A 134 -5.49 12.52 18.06
CA PHE A 134 -5.27 11.25 17.36
C PHE A 134 -3.93 10.60 17.77
N VAL A 135 -2.84 11.38 17.69
CA VAL A 135 -1.49 10.92 18.05
C VAL A 135 -1.47 10.40 19.49
N ARG A 136 -2.05 11.15 20.42
CA ARG A 136 -2.09 10.75 21.84
C ARG A 136 -3.02 9.58 22.09
N LYS A 137 -4.19 9.51 21.44
CA LYS A 137 -5.15 8.40 21.56
C LYS A 137 -4.52 7.06 21.20
N TYR A 138 -3.72 7.02 20.14
CA TYR A 138 -3.10 5.79 19.65
C TYR A 138 -1.63 5.63 20.04
N HIS A 139 -1.10 6.51 20.89
CA HIS A 139 0.26 6.45 21.45
C HIS A 139 1.39 6.50 20.41
N PHE A 140 1.22 7.29 19.35
CA PHE A 140 2.30 7.67 18.45
C PHE A 140 3.19 8.76 19.07
N ASN A 141 4.44 8.85 18.63
CA ASN A 141 5.39 9.88 19.07
C ASN A 141 5.30 11.17 18.25
N GLY A 142 4.58 11.15 17.12
CA GLY A 142 4.47 12.30 16.25
C GLY A 142 3.51 12.09 15.10
N PHE A 143 3.49 13.09 14.22
CA PHE A 143 2.63 13.17 13.06
C PHE A 143 3.42 13.64 11.84
N ASP A 144 3.14 13.04 10.69
CA ASP A 144 3.82 13.31 9.44
C ASP A 144 2.81 13.81 8.39
N LEU A 145 3.14 14.93 7.74
CA LEU A 145 2.27 15.61 6.78
C LEU A 145 2.70 15.30 5.35
N ASP A 146 1.91 14.45 4.67
CA ASP A 146 2.17 14.06 3.28
C ASP A 146 1.10 14.68 2.37
N TRP A 147 0.94 16.00 2.45
CA TRP A 147 0.08 16.76 1.56
C TRP A 147 0.73 16.86 0.19
N GLU A 148 0.17 16.15 -0.80
CA GLU A 148 0.66 16.12 -2.17
C GLU A 148 -0.27 16.85 -3.16
N TYR A 149 -0.04 18.12 -3.52
CA TYR A 149 0.89 19.07 -2.89
C TYR A 149 0.16 20.40 -2.69
N PRO A 150 0.57 21.24 -1.71
CA PRO A 150 0.10 22.62 -1.61
C PRO A 150 0.16 23.31 -2.99
N ALA A 151 -0.91 24.01 -3.36
CA ALA A 151 -1.07 24.74 -4.63
C ALA A 151 -1.12 23.87 -5.90
N ARG A 152 -1.28 22.56 -5.75
CA ARG A 152 -1.32 21.60 -6.87
C ARG A 152 -2.44 20.59 -6.67
N ARG A 153 -2.76 19.82 -7.71
CA ARG A 153 -3.71 18.67 -7.67
C ARG A 153 -5.09 19.04 -7.08
N GLY A 154 -5.59 20.23 -7.40
CA GLY A 154 -6.87 20.76 -6.91
C GLY A 154 -6.77 21.66 -5.68
N GLY A 155 -5.55 21.99 -5.24
CA GLY A 155 -5.28 23.05 -4.26
C GLY A 155 -5.24 24.46 -4.89
N ALA A 156 -5.11 25.47 -4.03
CA ALA A 156 -5.11 26.89 -4.38
C ALA A 156 -3.72 27.52 -4.20
N PRO A 157 -3.36 28.58 -4.95
CA PRO A 157 -2.04 29.23 -4.81
C PRO A 157 -1.68 29.64 -3.37
N GLU A 158 -2.68 30.08 -2.60
CA GLU A 158 -2.55 30.48 -1.19
C GLU A 158 -2.18 29.32 -0.26
N ASP A 159 -2.24 28.07 -0.72
CA ASP A 159 -1.84 26.90 0.05
C ASP A 159 -0.37 26.98 0.50
N LYS A 160 0.48 27.67 -0.26
CA LYS A 160 1.89 27.87 0.10
C LYS A 160 2.02 28.61 1.44
N GLU A 161 1.30 29.71 1.61
CA GLU A 161 1.23 30.46 2.86
C GLU A 161 0.39 29.74 3.92
N ASN A 162 -0.74 29.13 3.53
CA ASN A 162 -1.61 28.42 4.46
C ASN A 162 -0.94 27.19 5.09
N PHE A 163 -0.03 26.52 4.36
CA PHE A 163 0.75 25.43 4.91
C PHE A 163 1.72 25.92 6.01
N ILE A 164 2.33 27.09 5.84
CA ILE A 164 3.17 27.72 6.88
C ILE A 164 2.34 28.04 8.12
N GLU A 165 1.17 28.64 7.93
CA GLU A 165 0.26 28.95 9.04
C GLU A 165 -0.27 27.69 9.74
N LEU A 166 -0.44 26.58 9.00
CA LEU A 166 -0.80 25.30 9.59
C LEU A 166 0.33 24.76 10.46
N LEU A 167 1.57 24.77 9.95
CA LEU A 167 2.75 24.31 10.69
C LEU A 167 2.99 25.13 11.95
N LYS A 168 2.76 26.46 11.92
CA LYS A 168 2.82 27.32 13.11
C LYS A 168 1.87 26.87 14.22
N VAL A 169 0.61 26.63 13.86
CA VAL A 169 -0.43 26.20 14.81
C VAL A 169 -0.11 24.80 15.33
N MET A 170 0.28 23.88 14.46
CA MET A 170 0.67 22.52 14.85
C MET A 170 1.86 22.52 15.79
N ARG A 171 2.93 23.26 15.48
CA ARG A 171 4.12 23.34 16.36
C ARG A 171 3.74 23.77 17.78
N LYS A 172 2.94 24.83 17.90
CA LYS A 172 2.44 25.34 19.18
C LYS A 172 1.65 24.29 19.97
N ASP A 173 0.82 23.48 19.31
CA ASP A 173 0.01 22.48 20.00
C ASP A 173 0.78 21.19 20.32
N PHE A 174 1.69 20.78 19.45
CA PHE A 174 2.50 19.57 19.61
C PHE A 174 3.59 19.74 20.68
N ASP A 175 4.15 20.95 20.84
CA ASP A 175 5.15 21.25 21.87
C ASP A 175 4.62 21.02 23.29
N LYS A 176 3.33 21.25 23.52
CA LYS A 176 2.67 20.99 24.81
C LYS A 176 2.77 19.54 25.26
N TYR A 177 3.01 18.62 24.33
CA TYR A 177 3.04 17.19 24.55
C TYR A 177 4.34 16.53 24.09
N ASN A 178 5.36 17.33 23.71
CA ASN A 178 6.63 16.85 23.19
C ASN A 178 6.46 15.87 22.01
N LEU A 179 5.57 16.21 21.08
CA LEU A 179 5.29 15.41 19.89
C LEU A 179 6.10 15.89 18.69
N THR A 180 6.57 14.95 17.88
CA THR A 180 7.30 15.22 16.63
C THR A 180 6.36 15.62 15.51
N ILE A 181 6.78 16.59 14.68
CA ILE A 181 6.15 16.94 13.41
C ILE A 181 7.18 16.78 12.28
N SER A 182 6.85 15.97 11.29
CA SER A 182 7.60 15.86 10.03
C SER A 182 6.68 16.08 8.84
N ALA A 183 7.25 16.16 7.64
CA ALA A 183 6.50 16.20 6.39
C ALA A 183 7.28 15.51 5.27
N ALA A 184 6.60 14.70 4.45
CA ALA A 184 7.09 14.34 3.14
C ALA A 184 6.84 15.48 2.14
N VAL A 185 7.88 15.90 1.43
CA VAL A 185 7.84 17.08 0.55
C VAL A 185 8.28 16.75 -0.86
N ALA A 186 7.68 17.44 -1.85
CA ALA A 186 8.14 17.34 -3.23
C ALA A 186 9.61 17.78 -3.36
N ALA A 187 10.42 17.01 -4.08
CA ALA A 187 11.86 17.20 -4.06
C ALA A 187 12.41 18.26 -5.03
N THR A 188 11.98 18.22 -6.29
CA THR A 188 12.60 19.02 -7.36
C THR A 188 12.29 20.51 -7.20
N LYS A 189 13.21 21.37 -7.62
CA LYS A 189 13.02 22.84 -7.61
C LYS A 189 11.73 23.27 -8.31
N SER A 190 11.44 22.69 -9.48
CA SER A 190 10.23 22.98 -10.26
C SER A 190 8.93 22.67 -9.53
N SER A 191 8.96 21.73 -8.58
CA SER A 191 7.80 21.37 -7.76
C SER A 191 7.81 22.07 -6.41
N ALA A 192 8.92 22.01 -5.68
CA ALA A 192 9.07 22.55 -4.33
C ALA A 192 8.88 24.07 -4.27
N SER A 193 9.37 24.81 -5.27
CA SER A 193 9.23 26.28 -5.33
C SER A 193 7.77 26.75 -5.43
N LEU A 194 6.89 25.92 -5.99
CA LEU A 194 5.46 26.19 -6.10
C LEU A 194 4.73 25.95 -4.77
N SER A 195 5.18 24.98 -3.98
CA SER A 195 4.44 24.50 -2.81
C SER A 195 4.99 25.02 -1.47
N TYR A 196 6.26 25.42 -1.40
CA TYR A 196 6.93 25.62 -0.10
C TYR A 196 7.77 26.90 -0.02
N VAL A 197 7.81 27.48 1.18
CA VAL A 197 8.87 28.40 1.61
C VAL A 197 9.78 27.61 2.56
N VAL A 198 10.85 27.03 2.03
CA VAL A 198 11.68 26.02 2.73
C VAL A 198 12.20 26.53 4.08
N SER A 199 12.64 27.79 4.16
CA SER A 199 13.10 28.41 5.39
C SER A 199 12.03 28.50 6.49
N GLU A 200 10.74 28.60 6.12
CA GLU A 200 9.63 28.57 7.09
C GLU A 200 9.32 27.14 7.53
N LEU A 201 9.33 26.16 6.61
CA LEU A 201 9.20 24.74 6.96
C LEU A 201 10.27 24.32 7.98
N ASN A 202 11.51 24.75 7.77
CA ASN A 202 12.65 24.47 8.63
C ASN A 202 12.46 24.96 10.09
N LYS A 203 11.67 26.01 10.31
CA LYS A 203 11.38 26.53 11.67
C LYS A 203 10.46 25.62 12.46
N TYR A 204 9.47 25.02 11.79
CA TYR A 204 8.36 24.35 12.46
C TYR A 204 8.43 22.82 12.43
N LEU A 205 9.11 22.24 11.44
CA LEU A 205 9.29 20.79 11.36
C LEU A 205 10.50 20.34 12.17
N ASP A 206 10.40 19.18 12.82
CA ASP A 206 11.53 18.53 13.50
C ASP A 206 12.53 17.99 12.47
N PHE A 207 12.02 17.46 11.36
CA PHE A 207 12.79 17.05 10.19
C PHE A 207 11.90 17.01 8.94
N ILE A 208 12.53 17.04 7.77
CA ILE A 208 11.91 17.16 6.45
C ILE A 208 12.30 15.95 5.61
N ASN A 209 11.33 15.14 5.22
CA ASN A 209 11.53 13.95 4.39
C ASN A 209 11.42 14.34 2.91
N ILE A 210 12.55 14.49 2.21
CA ILE A 210 12.53 14.83 0.79
C ILE A 210 12.28 13.58 -0.04
N MET A 211 11.23 13.58 -0.86
CA MET A 211 10.91 12.48 -1.78
C MET A 211 11.79 12.54 -3.04
N ALA A 212 13.10 12.29 -2.90
CA ALA A 212 14.11 12.39 -3.96
C ALA A 212 14.10 11.19 -4.93
N TYR A 213 12.90 10.81 -5.36
CA TYR A 213 12.57 9.74 -6.27
C TYR A 213 11.38 10.17 -7.12
N ASP A 214 10.92 9.31 -8.03
CA ASP A 214 9.90 9.65 -9.04
C ASP A 214 10.34 10.80 -9.95
N LEU A 215 11.64 10.89 -10.23
CA LEU A 215 12.20 11.91 -11.11
C LEU A 215 11.89 11.61 -12.58
N HIS A 216 11.77 10.32 -12.91
CA HIS A 216 11.32 9.81 -14.19
C HIS A 216 10.33 8.64 -14.00
N GLY A 217 9.46 8.42 -14.97
CA GLY A 217 8.46 7.36 -14.88
C GLY A 217 7.56 7.26 -16.10
N SER A 218 6.64 6.30 -16.09
CA SER A 218 5.82 5.94 -17.26
C SER A 218 4.83 7.01 -17.74
N TRP A 219 4.78 8.16 -17.07
CA TRP A 219 4.10 9.36 -17.57
C TRP A 219 4.91 10.06 -18.69
N GLU A 220 6.19 9.75 -18.84
CA GLU A 220 7.05 10.16 -19.94
C GLU A 220 6.94 9.20 -21.13
N LYS A 221 7.46 9.63 -22.30
CA LYS A 221 7.48 8.83 -23.55
C LYS A 221 8.81 8.13 -23.81
N GLN A 222 9.71 8.17 -22.84
CA GLN A 222 11.03 7.58 -22.92
C GLN A 222 11.42 6.99 -21.56
N THR A 223 12.34 6.03 -21.53
CA THR A 223 12.88 5.47 -20.30
C THR A 223 13.69 6.53 -19.54
N GLY A 224 13.60 6.50 -18.22
CA GLY A 224 14.37 7.35 -17.33
C GLY A 224 14.51 6.70 -15.96
N ILE A 225 15.58 7.02 -15.25
CA ILE A 225 15.87 6.40 -13.95
C ILE A 225 15.03 7.06 -12.85
N ASN A 226 14.46 6.24 -11.96
CA ASN A 226 13.61 6.71 -10.86
C ASN A 226 14.28 7.79 -9.97
N ALA A 227 15.53 7.55 -9.57
CA ALA A 227 16.26 8.41 -8.62
C ALA A 227 17.77 8.47 -8.94
N PRO A 228 18.20 9.04 -10.08
CA PRO A 228 19.61 9.18 -10.42
C PRO A 228 20.37 10.03 -9.39
N LEU A 229 21.58 9.60 -9.01
CA LEU A 229 22.44 10.35 -8.08
C LEU A 229 22.95 11.65 -8.71
N ASN A 230 23.45 11.55 -9.94
CA ASN A 230 23.93 12.66 -10.76
C ASN A 230 23.16 12.74 -12.08
N HIS A 231 23.31 13.84 -12.81
CA HIS A 231 22.92 13.93 -14.21
C HIS A 231 24.04 13.41 -15.14
N ALA A 232 23.67 13.01 -16.34
CA ALA A 232 24.57 12.75 -17.46
C ALA A 232 24.44 13.83 -18.54
N PRO A 233 25.39 13.94 -19.49
CA PRO A 233 25.23 14.82 -20.65
C PRO A 233 23.93 14.53 -21.42
N GLY A 234 23.11 15.57 -21.60
CA GLY A 234 21.81 15.47 -22.26
C GLY A 234 20.62 15.29 -21.31
N ASP A 235 20.86 15.05 -20.02
CA ASP A 235 19.81 15.06 -19.00
C ASP A 235 19.38 16.48 -18.62
N ASN A 236 18.23 16.56 -17.95
CA ASN A 236 17.90 17.73 -17.16
C ASN A 236 18.78 17.80 -15.90
N GLU A 237 19.60 18.83 -15.79
CA GLU A 237 20.54 19.04 -14.68
C GLU A 237 19.85 19.18 -13.30
N GLU A 238 18.54 19.48 -13.25
CA GLU A 238 17.77 19.60 -11.99
C GLU A 238 17.10 18.27 -11.55
N LEU A 239 17.05 17.24 -12.39
CA LEU A 239 16.36 15.96 -12.10
C LEU A 239 17.31 14.88 -11.58
N ASN A 240 18.06 15.19 -10.52
CA ASN A 240 18.92 14.24 -9.82
C ASN A 240 19.03 14.56 -8.33
N VAL A 241 19.44 13.57 -7.54
CA VAL A 241 19.52 13.66 -6.08
C VAL A 241 20.43 14.80 -5.61
N LYS A 242 21.60 15.00 -6.22
CA LYS A 242 22.52 16.08 -5.81
C LYS A 242 21.91 17.46 -6.04
N ALA A 243 21.33 17.71 -7.21
CA ALA A 243 20.67 18.98 -7.52
C ALA A 243 19.48 19.26 -6.57
N ILE A 244 18.74 18.23 -6.17
CA ILE A 244 17.67 18.33 -5.17
C ILE A 244 18.23 18.75 -3.82
N VAL A 245 19.27 18.08 -3.32
CA VAL A 245 19.90 18.41 -2.04
C VAL A 245 20.43 19.84 -2.05
N ASP A 246 21.16 20.22 -3.11
CA ASP A 246 21.71 21.57 -3.27
C ASP A 246 20.61 22.63 -3.24
N TYR A 247 19.51 22.41 -3.96
CA TYR A 247 18.37 23.32 -3.95
C TYR A 247 17.79 23.50 -2.54
N TRP A 248 17.48 22.41 -1.83
CA TRP A 248 16.85 22.51 -0.51
C TRP A 248 17.76 23.17 0.53
N LEU A 249 19.06 22.89 0.49
CA LEU A 249 20.04 23.59 1.32
C LEU A 249 20.11 25.09 0.96
N SER A 250 20.12 25.42 -0.33
CA SER A 250 20.17 26.81 -0.80
C SER A 250 18.91 27.61 -0.44
N GLN A 251 17.77 26.95 -0.26
CA GLN A 251 16.51 27.59 0.15
C GLN A 251 16.34 27.71 1.68
N GLY A 252 17.35 27.32 2.46
CA GLY A 252 17.39 27.54 3.91
C GLY A 252 16.94 26.35 4.75
N CYS A 253 16.94 25.12 4.21
CA CYS A 253 16.83 23.92 5.04
C CYS A 253 18.14 23.65 5.78
N SER A 254 18.08 23.42 7.09
CA SER A 254 19.25 23.05 7.87
C SER A 254 19.61 21.58 7.59
N LYS A 255 20.92 21.28 7.51
CA LYS A 255 21.43 19.97 7.11
C LYS A 255 20.90 18.85 8.01
N GLU A 256 20.89 19.07 9.31
CA GLU A 256 20.44 18.14 10.35
C GLU A 256 18.94 17.83 10.33
N LYS A 257 18.15 18.68 9.66
CA LYS A 257 16.71 18.48 9.43
C LYS A 257 16.41 17.87 8.05
N LEU A 258 17.38 17.90 7.14
CA LEU A 258 17.23 17.36 5.80
C LEU A 258 17.38 15.85 5.80
N ILE A 259 16.28 15.12 5.55
CA ILE A 259 16.28 13.66 5.47
C ILE A 259 16.09 13.26 4.01
N LEU A 260 17.12 12.64 3.43
CA LEU A 260 17.12 12.29 2.01
C LEU A 260 16.32 11.00 1.77
N GLY A 261 15.23 11.09 1.00
CA GLY A 261 14.46 9.95 0.57
C GLY A 261 15.19 9.08 -0.45
N VAL A 262 15.18 7.78 -0.24
CA VAL A 262 15.68 6.76 -1.17
C VAL A 262 14.58 5.74 -1.48
N PRO A 263 14.38 5.37 -2.76
CA PRO A 263 13.34 4.44 -3.14
C PRO A 263 13.82 3.00 -3.02
N PHE A 264 13.04 2.13 -2.40
CA PHE A 264 13.24 0.67 -2.44
C PHE A 264 12.39 0.02 -3.53
N TYR A 265 12.29 0.71 -4.65
CA TYR A 265 11.51 0.33 -5.81
C TYR A 265 12.10 0.96 -7.08
N GLY A 266 11.71 0.43 -8.23
CA GLY A 266 12.02 0.97 -9.54
C GLY A 266 10.78 1.46 -10.29
N ARG A 267 11.00 2.39 -11.22
CA ARG A 267 9.99 2.82 -12.19
C ARG A 267 10.18 2.03 -13.48
N SER A 268 9.11 1.42 -13.97
CA SER A 268 9.16 0.47 -15.10
C SER A 268 8.40 0.97 -16.32
N PHE A 269 8.86 0.52 -17.49
CA PHE A 269 8.38 0.95 -18.80
C PHE A 269 8.20 -0.25 -19.72
N THR A 270 7.28 -0.12 -20.67
CA THR A 270 7.22 -1.00 -21.85
C THR A 270 7.87 -0.27 -23.02
N LEU A 271 8.99 -0.78 -23.54
CA LEU A 271 9.73 -0.23 -24.67
C LEU A 271 8.91 -0.32 -25.97
N GLU A 272 9.14 0.61 -26.91
CA GLU A 272 8.62 0.47 -28.29
C GLU A 272 9.38 -0.62 -29.07
N ASN A 273 10.67 -0.80 -28.78
CA ASN A 273 11.54 -1.76 -29.45
C ASN A 273 12.54 -2.35 -28.44
N ALA A 274 12.59 -3.68 -28.34
CA ALA A 274 13.49 -4.39 -27.43
C ALA A 274 14.98 -4.11 -27.68
N GLU A 275 15.36 -3.81 -28.94
CA GLU A 275 16.74 -3.46 -29.31
C GLU A 275 17.14 -2.03 -28.88
N SER A 276 16.16 -1.20 -28.50
CA SER A 276 16.39 0.13 -27.95
C SER A 276 16.09 0.11 -26.46
N HIS A 277 17.05 -0.36 -25.67
CA HIS A 277 16.88 -0.63 -24.23
C HIS A 277 17.76 0.26 -23.32
N GLY A 278 18.40 1.30 -23.89
CA GLY A 278 19.15 2.30 -23.13
C GLY A 278 18.24 3.29 -22.38
N ILE A 279 18.86 4.16 -21.58
CA ILE A 279 18.17 5.32 -20.99
C ILE A 279 17.81 6.31 -22.10
N GLY A 280 16.60 6.87 -22.06
CA GLY A 280 16.04 7.72 -23.12
C GLY A 280 15.42 6.95 -24.29
N ALA A 281 15.31 5.62 -24.19
CA ALA A 281 14.66 4.80 -25.22
C ALA A 281 13.14 5.06 -25.27
N PRO A 282 12.50 5.11 -26.46
CA PRO A 282 11.06 5.32 -26.60
C PRO A 282 10.21 4.25 -25.92
N THR A 283 9.08 4.66 -25.30
CA THR A 283 8.19 3.78 -24.53
C THR A 283 6.72 3.88 -24.94
N GLN A 284 6.03 2.75 -24.86
CA GLN A 284 4.59 2.64 -25.08
C GLN A 284 3.78 3.05 -23.83
N GLY A 285 4.41 3.05 -22.66
CA GLY A 285 3.77 3.37 -21.39
C GLY A 285 4.36 2.54 -20.23
N PRO A 286 3.55 2.27 -19.18
CA PRO A 286 4.04 1.58 -17.99
C PRO A 286 4.54 0.16 -18.29
N GLY A 287 5.56 -0.25 -17.54
CA GLY A 287 5.95 -1.65 -17.45
C GLY A 287 4.83 -2.49 -16.80
N ARG A 288 4.88 -3.80 -16.99
CA ARG A 288 3.95 -4.73 -16.34
C ARG A 288 4.11 -4.65 -14.83
N GLY A 289 2.99 -4.71 -14.11
CA GLY A 289 3.02 -4.80 -12.65
C GLY A 289 3.61 -6.14 -12.21
N GLY A 290 4.39 -6.11 -11.13
CA GLY A 290 5.01 -7.31 -10.59
C GLY A 290 4.02 -8.23 -9.86
N ASP A 291 4.47 -9.45 -9.55
CA ASP A 291 3.65 -10.49 -8.93
C ASP A 291 3.09 -10.09 -7.55
N TYR A 292 3.79 -9.20 -6.84
CA TYR A 292 3.49 -8.78 -5.48
C TYR A 292 2.86 -7.39 -5.43
N THR A 293 3.49 -6.39 -6.05
CA THR A 293 3.01 -5.00 -6.04
C THR A 293 1.79 -4.81 -6.91
N ARG A 294 1.71 -5.55 -8.03
CA ARG A 294 0.60 -5.52 -9.01
C ARG A 294 0.27 -4.11 -9.53
N GLU A 295 1.27 -3.23 -9.55
CA GLU A 295 1.12 -1.84 -9.99
C GLU A 295 1.90 -1.64 -11.31
N PRO A 296 1.22 -1.45 -12.45
CA PRO A 296 1.90 -1.14 -13.71
C PRO A 296 2.76 0.13 -13.58
N GLY A 297 4.00 0.07 -14.08
CA GLY A 297 4.95 1.18 -14.04
C GLY A 297 5.82 1.25 -12.78
N MET A 298 5.69 0.27 -11.89
CA MET A 298 6.37 0.20 -10.59
C MET A 298 6.76 -1.25 -10.29
N LEU A 299 7.94 -1.47 -9.71
CA LEU A 299 8.35 -2.78 -9.17
C LEU A 299 9.08 -2.58 -7.85
N GLY A 300 8.74 -3.35 -6.82
CA GLY A 300 9.50 -3.37 -5.56
C GLY A 300 10.90 -3.96 -5.75
N TYR A 301 11.88 -3.57 -4.94
CA TYR A 301 13.23 -4.16 -5.01
C TYR A 301 13.18 -5.69 -4.86
N ASN A 302 12.30 -6.21 -3.99
CA ASN A 302 12.05 -7.64 -3.85
C ASN A 302 11.61 -8.34 -5.16
N GLU A 303 10.87 -7.66 -6.04
CA GLU A 303 10.47 -8.22 -7.34
C GLU A 303 11.62 -8.15 -8.36
N ILE A 304 12.36 -7.04 -8.37
CA ILE A 304 13.48 -6.81 -9.28
C ILE A 304 14.61 -7.80 -8.99
N CYS A 305 15.01 -7.92 -7.72
CA CYS A 305 16.10 -8.82 -7.32
C CYS A 305 15.74 -10.29 -7.53
N GLU A 306 14.47 -10.68 -7.34
CA GLU A 306 14.01 -12.04 -7.66
C GLU A 306 14.14 -12.33 -9.16
N GLY A 307 13.76 -11.36 -10.02
CA GLY A 307 13.95 -11.47 -11.46
C GLY A 307 15.41 -11.61 -11.84
N LEU A 308 16.31 -10.83 -11.23
CA LEU A 308 17.75 -10.89 -11.46
C LEU A 308 18.32 -12.25 -11.06
N LYS A 309 17.95 -12.75 -9.88
CA LYS A 309 18.35 -14.08 -9.40
C LYS A 309 17.87 -15.21 -10.31
N LYS A 310 16.68 -15.06 -10.90
CA LYS A 310 16.11 -15.99 -11.90
C LYS A 310 16.65 -15.78 -13.31
N LYS A 311 17.59 -14.84 -13.52
CA LYS A 311 18.13 -14.45 -14.84
C LYS A 311 17.04 -14.01 -15.83
N LEU A 312 15.98 -13.40 -15.33
CA LEU A 312 14.90 -12.81 -16.13
C LEU A 312 15.21 -11.39 -16.59
N TRP A 313 16.29 -10.80 -16.09
CA TRP A 313 16.70 -9.43 -16.39
C TRP A 313 18.15 -9.41 -16.85
N THR A 314 18.45 -8.57 -17.83
CA THR A 314 19.81 -8.12 -18.10
C THR A 314 20.05 -6.84 -17.31
N ASP A 315 21.01 -6.88 -16.39
CA ASP A 315 21.36 -5.76 -15.50
C ASP A 315 22.48 -4.91 -16.09
N HIS A 316 22.36 -3.59 -15.91
CA HIS A 316 23.38 -2.62 -16.31
C HIS A 316 23.49 -1.53 -15.25
N PHE A 317 24.71 -1.22 -14.86
CA PHE A 317 24.99 -0.09 -13.96
C PHE A 317 25.36 1.15 -14.79
N ASP A 318 24.62 2.24 -14.62
CA ASP A 318 24.95 3.51 -15.29
C ASP A 318 26.02 4.26 -14.48
N GLU A 319 27.24 4.29 -15.00
CA GLU A 319 28.41 4.88 -14.33
C GLU A 319 28.31 6.40 -14.11
N GLN A 320 27.49 7.11 -14.89
CA GLN A 320 27.36 8.57 -14.77
C GLN A 320 26.32 8.95 -13.72
N ARG A 321 25.14 8.33 -13.79
CA ARG A 321 24.02 8.55 -12.87
C ARG A 321 24.16 7.76 -11.57
N ARG A 322 25.07 6.78 -11.51
CA ARG A 322 25.39 5.91 -10.35
C ARG A 322 24.21 5.10 -9.84
N VAL A 323 23.47 4.50 -10.78
CA VAL A 323 22.23 3.76 -10.52
C VAL A 323 22.06 2.67 -11.57
N PRO A 324 21.52 1.50 -11.20
CA PRO A 324 21.26 0.45 -12.17
C PRO A 324 19.94 0.65 -12.95
N TYR A 325 19.89 0.00 -14.11
CA TYR A 325 18.64 -0.35 -14.77
C TYR A 325 18.72 -1.78 -15.30
N ALA A 326 17.55 -2.38 -15.48
CA ALA A 326 17.43 -3.74 -15.97
C ALA A 326 16.40 -3.81 -17.09
N TYR A 327 16.61 -4.70 -18.06
CA TYR A 327 15.65 -4.93 -19.14
C TYR A 327 15.55 -6.40 -19.56
N ASN A 328 14.41 -6.73 -20.16
CA ASN A 328 14.13 -8.03 -20.75
C ASN A 328 13.03 -7.88 -21.81
N ASP A 329 13.36 -8.22 -23.06
CA ASP A 329 12.48 -8.00 -24.20
C ASP A 329 11.95 -6.55 -24.21
N LEU A 330 10.64 -6.34 -24.16
CA LEU A 330 10.04 -5.00 -24.13
C LEU A 330 9.96 -4.39 -22.73
N GLN A 331 10.44 -5.05 -21.67
CA GLN A 331 10.34 -4.53 -20.30
C GLN A 331 11.64 -3.87 -19.87
N TRP A 332 11.53 -2.73 -19.20
CA TRP A 332 12.65 -1.96 -18.69
C TRP A 332 12.31 -1.41 -17.30
N VAL A 333 13.27 -1.39 -16.38
CA VAL A 333 13.11 -0.82 -15.03
C VAL A 333 14.38 -0.11 -14.57
N GLY A 334 14.25 1.14 -14.14
CA GLY A 334 15.31 1.92 -13.50
C GLY A 334 15.08 1.91 -11.99
N TYR A 335 16.08 1.47 -11.21
CA TYR A 335 15.91 1.14 -9.80
C TYR A 335 17.16 1.45 -8.97
N ASP A 336 17.09 1.20 -7.67
CA ASP A 336 18.22 1.29 -6.76
C ASP A 336 18.63 -0.11 -6.27
N ASN A 337 19.93 -0.37 -6.21
CA ASN A 337 20.51 -1.60 -5.65
C ASN A 337 21.41 -1.27 -4.44
N VAL A 338 22.07 -2.28 -3.88
CA VAL A 338 22.97 -2.11 -2.74
C VAL A 338 24.07 -1.08 -3.01
N GLU A 339 24.63 -1.05 -4.22
CA GLU A 339 25.70 -0.12 -4.59
C GLU A 339 25.18 1.33 -4.67
N SER A 340 24.08 1.58 -5.37
CA SER A 340 23.52 2.94 -5.48
C SER A 340 22.97 3.47 -4.15
N ILE A 341 22.39 2.60 -3.31
CA ILE A 341 21.96 2.96 -1.95
C ILE A 341 23.16 3.29 -1.07
N LYS A 342 24.28 2.56 -1.19
CA LYS A 342 25.52 2.88 -0.48
C LYS A 342 26.02 4.27 -0.85
N GLU A 343 26.11 4.60 -2.13
CA GLU A 343 26.58 5.91 -2.58
C GLU A 343 25.67 7.06 -2.13
N LYS A 344 24.35 6.85 -2.15
CA LYS A 344 23.40 7.82 -1.58
C LYS A 344 23.59 8.01 -0.08
N ALA A 345 23.89 6.93 0.65
CA ALA A 345 24.21 7.01 2.07
C ALA A 345 25.54 7.73 2.34
N GLU A 346 26.56 7.50 1.51
CA GLU A 346 27.84 8.20 1.59
C GLU A 346 27.66 9.70 1.32
N LEU A 347 26.81 10.09 0.36
CA LEU A 347 26.45 11.50 0.13
C LEU A 347 25.80 12.14 1.37
N ILE A 348 24.88 11.42 2.04
CA ILE A 348 24.24 11.90 3.28
C ILE A 348 25.28 12.13 4.38
N ASP A 349 26.26 11.23 4.50
CA ASP A 349 27.32 11.36 5.48
C ASP A 349 28.28 12.51 5.14
N GLU A 350 28.77 12.56 3.90
CA GLU A 350 29.68 13.58 3.37
C GLU A 350 29.13 15.01 3.56
N LEU A 351 27.86 15.22 3.21
CA LEU A 351 27.21 16.52 3.35
C LEU A 351 26.75 16.81 4.79
N ASN A 352 26.91 15.85 5.70
CA ASN A 352 26.41 15.83 7.06
C ASN A 352 24.90 16.12 7.18
N LEU A 353 24.10 15.48 6.32
CA LEU A 353 22.64 15.59 6.36
C LEU A 353 22.06 14.85 7.59
N GLY A 354 20.79 15.12 7.90
CA GLY A 354 20.11 14.59 9.07
C GLY A 354 19.85 13.09 9.03
N GLY A 355 19.90 12.46 7.86
CA GLY A 355 19.73 11.03 7.68
C GLY A 355 19.08 10.63 6.36
N ALA A 356 18.63 9.38 6.29
CA ALA A 356 17.91 8.80 5.16
C ALA A 356 16.44 8.54 5.50
N MET A 357 15.57 8.72 4.51
CA MET A 357 14.18 8.30 4.51
C MET A 357 14.01 7.19 3.48
N VAL A 358 13.17 6.20 3.75
CA VAL A 358 12.95 5.05 2.88
C VAL A 358 11.48 4.95 2.49
N TRP A 359 11.23 4.94 1.18
CA TRP A 359 9.94 4.53 0.60
C TRP A 359 10.11 3.26 -0.22
N SER A 360 9.65 2.10 0.23
CA SER A 360 9.17 1.81 1.59
C SER A 360 9.75 0.48 2.07
N ILE A 361 9.68 0.21 3.39
CA ILE A 361 10.37 -0.96 3.96
C ILE A 361 9.79 -2.29 3.48
N GLU A 362 8.53 -2.31 3.07
CA GLU A 362 7.88 -3.50 2.54
C GLU A 362 8.25 -3.86 1.10
N THR A 363 9.00 -3.00 0.38
CA THR A 363 9.49 -3.30 -0.98
C THR A 363 10.97 -3.67 -1.01
N ASP A 364 11.68 -3.60 0.12
CA ASP A 364 12.99 -4.24 0.29
C ASP A 364 12.88 -5.77 0.21
N ASP A 365 13.99 -6.49 0.09
CA ASP A 365 14.01 -7.95 0.24
C ASP A 365 13.91 -8.34 1.73
N PHE A 366 12.76 -8.08 2.33
CA PHE A 366 12.47 -8.34 3.74
C PHE A 366 12.39 -9.83 4.10
N ASN A 367 12.41 -10.73 3.11
CA ASN A 367 12.44 -12.17 3.30
C ASN A 367 13.82 -12.78 3.07
N GLY A 368 14.78 -12.04 2.50
CA GLY A 368 16.10 -12.56 2.12
C GLY A 368 16.03 -13.59 0.99
N ILE A 369 15.12 -13.40 0.03
CA ILE A 369 14.95 -14.31 -1.11
C ILE A 369 16.13 -14.18 -2.07
N CYS A 370 16.62 -12.96 -2.26
CA CYS A 370 17.70 -12.61 -3.15
C CYS A 370 19.07 -12.76 -2.48
N GLY A 371 19.10 -12.77 -1.14
CA GLY A 371 20.30 -13.03 -0.36
C GLY A 371 20.08 -12.68 1.12
N GLU A 372 20.66 -11.59 1.56
CA GLU A 372 20.48 -11.09 2.92
C GLU A 372 19.08 -10.47 3.09
N LYS A 373 18.45 -10.66 4.26
CA LYS A 373 17.20 -9.99 4.63
C LYS A 373 17.45 -8.50 4.89
N TYR A 374 16.62 -7.65 4.28
CA TYR A 374 16.71 -6.18 4.31
C TYR A 374 18.04 -5.62 3.76
N PRO A 375 18.48 -6.02 2.55
CA PRO A 375 19.80 -5.67 2.04
C PRO A 375 19.96 -4.15 1.84
N LEU A 376 18.93 -3.46 1.34
CA LEU A 376 19.01 -2.01 1.13
C LEU A 376 18.97 -1.26 2.46
N LEU A 377 18.06 -1.62 3.37
CA LEU A 377 17.95 -0.97 4.67
C LEU A 377 19.20 -1.19 5.55
N LYS A 378 19.81 -2.37 5.49
CA LYS A 378 21.05 -2.66 6.20
C LYS A 378 22.23 -1.89 5.61
N THR A 379 22.25 -1.69 4.30
CA THR A 379 23.26 -0.85 3.65
C THR A 379 23.21 0.58 4.19
N LEU A 380 22.01 1.18 4.32
CA LEU A 380 21.85 2.50 4.94
C LEU A 380 22.37 2.53 6.39
N ASN A 381 22.02 1.52 7.19
CA ASN A 381 22.49 1.44 8.59
C ASN A 381 24.00 1.25 8.66
N ALA A 382 24.59 0.50 7.73
CA ALA A 382 26.03 0.25 7.71
C ALA A 382 26.82 1.55 7.53
N VAL A 383 26.39 2.38 6.57
CA VAL A 383 27.06 3.66 6.29
C VAL A 383 26.72 4.71 7.35
N LEU A 384 25.45 4.89 7.71
CA LEU A 384 25.00 6.04 8.51
C LEU A 384 25.05 5.81 10.02
N ARG A 385 25.13 4.56 10.47
CA ARG A 385 25.00 4.18 11.88
C ARG A 385 26.04 3.15 12.34
N ASN A 386 27.15 3.01 11.60
CA ASN A 386 28.23 2.05 11.88
C ASN A 386 27.79 0.58 11.93
N GLY A 387 26.77 0.19 11.16
CA GLY A 387 26.40 -1.22 11.00
C GLY A 387 27.46 -2.02 10.22
N THR A 388 27.61 -3.31 10.50
CA THR A 388 28.53 -4.18 9.76
C THR A 388 28.09 -4.34 8.30
N PHE A 389 28.96 -3.92 7.36
CA PHE A 389 28.78 -4.10 5.91
C PHE A 389 29.05 -5.56 5.52
N ILE A 390 28.14 -6.23 4.81
CA ILE A 390 28.44 -7.50 4.11
C ILE A 390 28.64 -7.17 2.63
N SER A 391 29.89 -7.27 2.18
CA SER A 391 30.26 -7.09 0.77
C SER A 391 29.57 -8.14 -0.11
N SER A 392 28.99 -7.66 -1.21
CA SER A 392 28.32 -8.44 -2.25
C SER A 392 29.25 -9.47 -2.91
N ILE A 393 28.61 -10.58 -3.31
CA ILE A 393 29.18 -11.71 -4.04
C ILE A 393 29.75 -11.22 -5.38
N THR A 394 31.06 -11.42 -5.56
CA THR A 394 31.75 -11.27 -6.85
C THR A 394 31.31 -12.42 -7.76
N THR A 395 30.61 -12.14 -8.85
CA THR A 395 30.46 -13.09 -9.96
C THR A 395 31.71 -13.05 -10.82
N GLU A 396 32.42 -14.18 -10.89
CA GLU A 396 33.53 -14.41 -11.79
C GLU A 396 33.08 -14.22 -13.25
N LYS A 397 33.87 -13.42 -13.99
CA LYS A 397 33.83 -13.34 -15.45
C LYS A 397 34.28 -14.68 -16.04
N THR A 398 33.44 -15.28 -16.87
CA THR A 398 33.90 -16.25 -17.88
C THR A 398 33.49 -15.79 -19.27
N SER A 399 34.51 -15.76 -20.12
CA SER A 399 34.60 -15.31 -21.51
C SER A 399 33.67 -16.01 -22.51
N GLU A 400 33.23 -15.24 -23.51
CA GLU A 400 32.61 -15.68 -24.77
C GLU A 400 33.45 -16.71 -25.54
N PRO A 401 32.81 -17.41 -26.48
CA PRO A 401 33.29 -17.33 -27.86
C PRO A 401 32.21 -16.96 -28.89
N ASN A 402 32.63 -16.09 -29.82
CA ASN A 402 32.01 -15.71 -31.09
C ASN A 402 31.34 -16.86 -31.86
N ASP A 403 30.19 -16.59 -32.48
CA ASP A 403 30.04 -16.93 -33.90
C ASP A 403 29.12 -15.95 -34.66
N LYS A 404 29.56 -15.59 -35.87
CA LYS A 404 28.91 -14.70 -36.82
C LYS A 404 28.23 -15.56 -37.87
N SER A 405 26.95 -15.31 -38.19
CA SER A 405 26.54 -15.39 -39.60
C SER A 405 25.27 -14.59 -39.88
N ALA A 406 25.39 -13.71 -40.88
CA ALA A 406 24.31 -12.97 -41.48
C ALA A 406 23.75 -13.74 -42.69
N THR A 407 22.46 -13.61 -43.00
CA THR A 407 22.02 -13.47 -44.39
C THR A 407 20.61 -12.89 -44.54
N LYS A 408 20.46 -12.16 -45.66
CA LYS A 408 19.38 -11.23 -46.05
C LYS A 408 18.23 -11.91 -46.81
N HIS A 409 17.17 -11.10 -46.98
CA HIS A 409 16.16 -11.02 -48.07
C HIS A 409 14.81 -11.70 -47.78
N LYS A 410 13.63 -11.16 -48.17
CA LYS A 410 13.27 -10.05 -49.09
C LYS A 410 11.83 -9.59 -48.81
N LYS A 411 11.57 -8.32 -49.14
CA LYS A 411 10.29 -7.59 -49.18
C LYS A 411 9.17 -8.30 -49.94
N HIS A 412 7.92 -8.14 -49.50
CA HIS A 412 6.82 -7.79 -50.40
C HIS A 412 5.81 -6.82 -49.77
N SER A 413 5.48 -5.82 -50.58
CA SER A 413 4.58 -4.70 -50.34
C SER A 413 3.15 -5.06 -50.74
N LYS A 414 2.15 -4.49 -50.06
CA LYS A 414 1.04 -3.79 -50.74
C LYS A 414 0.15 -2.99 -49.77
N ASN A 415 -0.09 -1.75 -50.18
CA ASN A 415 -1.00 -0.73 -49.65
C ASN A 415 -2.47 -1.20 -49.58
N LYS A 416 -3.26 -0.64 -48.65
CA LYS A 416 -4.29 0.37 -48.96
C LYS A 416 -5.04 0.94 -47.74
N SER A 417 -5.30 2.25 -47.90
CA SER A 417 -6.00 3.28 -47.13
C SER A 417 -7.37 3.00 -46.48
N GLU A 418 -7.59 3.73 -45.37
CA GLU A 418 -8.77 4.57 -45.00
C GLU A 418 -10.20 3.99 -44.94
N LYS A 419 -10.87 4.08 -43.78
CA LYS A 419 -11.81 5.17 -43.40
C LYS A 419 -12.52 4.91 -42.06
N ARG A 420 -12.93 6.01 -41.43
CA ARG A 420 -13.54 6.15 -40.09
C ARG A 420 -15.04 6.51 -40.21
N LYS A 421 -15.80 6.33 -39.10
CA LYS A 421 -17.18 6.81 -38.75
C LYS A 421 -18.30 5.75 -38.92
N ASN A 422 -19.33 5.62 -38.08
CA ASN A 422 -19.84 6.28 -36.86
C ASN A 422 -20.73 5.25 -36.12
N VAL A 423 -20.80 5.31 -34.78
CA VAL A 423 -21.77 4.53 -33.97
C VAL A 423 -22.93 5.45 -33.55
N THR A 424 -24.15 4.98 -33.78
CA THR A 424 -25.41 5.65 -33.47
C THR A 424 -25.93 5.19 -32.11
N ILE A 425 -26.40 6.13 -31.28
CA ILE A 425 -27.08 5.89 -30.00
C ILE A 425 -28.57 5.63 -30.29
N ALA A 426 -29.15 4.61 -29.65
CA ALA A 426 -30.61 4.48 -29.50
C ALA A 426 -30.98 3.90 -28.12
N SER A 427 -32.11 4.37 -27.61
CA SER A 427 -32.52 4.38 -26.20
C SER A 427 -33.70 3.46 -25.88
N ARG A 428 -33.64 2.85 -24.67
CA ARG A 428 -34.69 2.56 -23.65
C ARG A 428 -35.85 1.56 -23.86
N SER A 429 -35.87 0.61 -22.90
CA SER A 429 -36.96 0.20 -21.97
C SER A 429 -37.94 -0.94 -22.33
N LYS A 430 -38.00 -1.99 -21.47
CA LYS A 430 -39.05 -2.23 -20.45
C LYS A 430 -38.72 -3.46 -19.57
N GLU A 431 -39.04 -3.36 -18.28
CA GLU A 431 -38.91 -4.40 -17.24
C GLU A 431 -39.83 -5.61 -17.46
N GLN A 432 -39.35 -6.81 -17.11
CA GLN A 432 -40.18 -8.00 -16.90
C GLN A 432 -39.74 -8.76 -15.63
N ILE A 433 -40.74 -9.22 -14.90
CA ILE A 433 -40.72 -9.82 -13.55
C ILE A 433 -39.91 -11.11 -13.54
N SER A 434 -39.03 -11.29 -12.54
CA SER A 434 -38.14 -12.45 -12.43
C SER A 434 -38.18 -13.05 -11.02
N THR A 435 -38.32 -14.37 -10.99
CA THR A 435 -38.42 -15.22 -9.80
C THR A 435 -37.11 -15.20 -9.01
N THR A 436 -37.21 -14.90 -7.70
CA THR A 436 -36.06 -14.94 -6.77
C THR A 436 -35.98 -16.34 -6.18
N VAL A 437 -34.83 -17.01 -6.32
CA VAL A 437 -34.60 -18.33 -5.72
C VAL A 437 -34.00 -18.14 -4.32
N LEU A 438 -34.69 -18.65 -3.30
CA LEU A 438 -34.24 -18.61 -1.91
C LEU A 438 -33.37 -19.84 -1.58
N PRO A 439 -32.28 -19.67 -0.82
CA PRO A 439 -31.47 -20.80 -0.35
C PRO A 439 -32.30 -21.69 0.58
N SER A 440 -32.20 -23.00 0.41
CA SER A 440 -32.87 -23.96 1.28
C SER A 440 -31.92 -24.41 2.39
N VAL A 441 -32.45 -24.50 3.60
CA VAL A 441 -31.77 -25.16 4.72
C VAL A 441 -32.01 -26.66 4.56
N SER A 442 -31.33 -27.31 3.61
CA SER A 442 -31.35 -28.78 3.54
C SER A 442 -30.56 -29.33 4.73
N ASN A 443 -31.08 -30.40 5.36
CA ASN A 443 -30.63 -31.05 6.62
C ASN A 443 -29.30 -30.52 7.21
N ALA A 444 -29.41 -29.48 8.05
CA ALA A 444 -28.26 -28.77 8.65
C ALA A 444 -27.30 -29.68 9.44
N GLN A 445 -27.73 -30.87 9.86
CA GLN A 445 -26.86 -31.84 10.51
C GLN A 445 -25.91 -32.56 9.55
N SER A 446 -26.35 -32.90 8.33
CA SER A 446 -25.49 -33.61 7.37
C SER A 446 -24.48 -32.70 6.67
N LEU A 447 -24.77 -31.39 6.57
CA LEU A 447 -23.94 -30.40 5.84
C LEU A 447 -23.02 -29.56 6.76
N SER A 448 -23.09 -29.78 8.07
CA SER A 448 -22.30 -29.04 9.05
C SER A 448 -20.82 -29.46 9.05
N ALA A 449 -20.53 -30.71 8.68
CA ALA A 449 -19.18 -31.26 8.66
C ALA A 449 -18.31 -30.67 7.54
N GLU A 450 -18.95 -30.14 6.50
CA GLU A 450 -18.34 -29.51 5.35
C GLU A 450 -17.82 -28.12 5.73
N CYS A 451 -18.55 -27.40 6.58
CA CYS A 451 -18.21 -26.04 7.01
C CYS A 451 -17.05 -25.98 7.99
N LYS A 452 -15.82 -25.97 7.45
CA LYS A 452 -14.58 -25.81 8.23
C LYS A 452 -14.12 -24.37 8.39
N GLN A 453 -14.52 -23.50 7.46
CA GLN A 453 -14.24 -22.06 7.47
C GLN A 453 -15.39 -21.29 6.82
N ALA A 454 -15.52 -20.01 7.14
CA ALA A 454 -16.50 -19.17 6.46
C ALA A 454 -16.10 -19.00 4.98
N GLY A 455 -17.03 -19.19 4.07
CA GLY A 455 -16.69 -19.27 2.65
C GLY A 455 -17.71 -20.03 1.81
N ASN A 456 -17.58 -19.93 0.49
CA ASN A 456 -18.27 -20.81 -0.44
C ASN A 456 -17.43 -22.08 -0.64
N MET A 457 -18.08 -23.23 -0.74
CA MET A 457 -17.43 -24.52 -0.98
C MET A 457 -18.28 -25.39 -1.91
N PRO A 458 -17.67 -26.35 -2.61
CA PRO A 458 -18.42 -27.33 -3.38
C PRO A 458 -19.38 -28.14 -2.48
N ARG A 459 -20.59 -28.42 -2.96
CA ARG A 459 -21.45 -29.41 -2.31
C ARG A 459 -21.02 -30.82 -2.76
N PRO A 460 -20.65 -31.73 -1.84
CA PRO A 460 -20.33 -33.10 -2.22
C PRO A 460 -21.51 -33.77 -2.93
N GLY A 461 -21.26 -34.44 -4.06
CA GLY A 461 -22.29 -35.18 -4.80
C GLY A 461 -23.19 -34.33 -5.72
N SER A 462 -23.00 -33.00 -5.78
CA SER A 462 -23.92 -32.10 -6.49
C SER A 462 -23.18 -30.93 -7.13
N CYS A 463 -23.72 -30.43 -8.24
CA CYS A 463 -23.22 -29.22 -8.89
C CYS A 463 -23.46 -27.93 -8.09
N ASN A 464 -24.19 -27.98 -6.99
CA ASN A 464 -24.48 -26.86 -6.10
C ASN A 464 -23.28 -26.45 -5.24
N PHE A 465 -23.40 -25.31 -4.55
CA PHE A 465 -22.40 -24.86 -3.58
C PHE A 465 -23.00 -24.62 -2.20
N ILE A 466 -22.17 -24.75 -1.16
CA ILE A 466 -22.51 -24.45 0.21
C ILE A 466 -21.83 -23.14 0.58
N THR A 467 -22.59 -22.18 1.12
CA THR A 467 -22.03 -21.00 1.79
C THR A 467 -22.03 -21.27 3.29
N CYS A 468 -20.86 -21.29 3.89
CA CYS A 468 -20.68 -21.41 5.33
C CYS A 468 -20.59 -20.02 5.95
N VAL A 469 -21.56 -19.70 6.80
CA VAL A 469 -21.66 -18.40 7.45
C VAL A 469 -21.41 -18.54 8.94
N ALA A 470 -20.42 -17.84 9.47
CA ALA A 470 -20.16 -17.83 10.92
C ALA A 470 -21.25 -17.03 11.64
N ASP A 471 -21.96 -17.65 12.58
CA ASP A 471 -22.85 -16.93 13.49
C ASP A 471 -22.06 -16.03 14.46
N GLY A 472 -22.76 -15.17 15.18
CA GLY A 472 -22.15 -14.26 16.17
C GLY A 472 -21.44 -14.96 17.34
N TYR A 473 -21.45 -16.29 17.40
CA TYR A 473 -20.79 -17.13 18.39
C TYR A 473 -19.68 -18.00 17.78
N GLY A 474 -19.36 -17.81 16.50
CA GLY A 474 -18.29 -18.53 15.79
C GLY A 474 -18.67 -19.91 15.26
N ARG A 475 -19.95 -20.32 15.32
CA ARG A 475 -20.43 -21.56 14.71
C ARG A 475 -20.70 -21.34 13.22
N LEU A 476 -20.27 -22.25 12.37
CA LEU A 476 -20.50 -22.14 10.92
C LEU A 476 -21.82 -22.81 10.54
N LEU A 477 -22.73 -22.03 9.96
CA LEU A 477 -24.02 -22.48 9.47
C LEU A 477 -23.95 -22.70 7.94
N PRO A 478 -24.21 -23.93 7.45
CA PRO A 478 -24.23 -24.22 6.02
C PRO A 478 -25.54 -23.75 5.38
N TYR A 479 -25.43 -23.10 4.22
CA TYR A 479 -26.56 -22.79 3.34
C TYR A 479 -26.27 -23.27 1.93
N GLU A 480 -27.13 -24.11 1.39
CA GLU A 480 -26.99 -24.62 0.02
C GLU A 480 -27.58 -23.64 -1.00
N PHE A 481 -26.85 -23.44 -2.09
CA PHE A 481 -27.27 -22.65 -3.24
C PHE A 481 -27.15 -23.44 -4.53
N PRO A 482 -28.15 -23.36 -5.41
CA PRO A 482 -28.09 -24.03 -6.69
C PRO A 482 -27.12 -23.36 -7.65
N CYS A 483 -26.39 -24.15 -8.43
CA CYS A 483 -25.78 -23.67 -9.67
C CYS A 483 -26.77 -23.84 -10.81
N LEU A 484 -27.16 -22.72 -11.43
CA LEU A 484 -28.25 -22.63 -12.40
C LEU A 484 -27.76 -22.85 -13.83
N GLY A 485 -28.67 -23.16 -14.76
CA GLY A 485 -28.34 -23.29 -16.18
C GLY A 485 -27.47 -24.50 -16.54
N GLY A 486 -27.46 -25.54 -15.70
CA GLY A 486 -26.66 -26.75 -15.94
C GLY A 486 -25.16 -26.62 -15.60
N THR A 487 -24.79 -25.52 -14.94
CA THR A 487 -23.42 -25.26 -14.45
C THR A 487 -23.14 -25.94 -13.12
N CYS A 488 -21.86 -26.02 -12.73
CA CYS A 488 -21.41 -26.62 -11.47
C CYS A 488 -20.43 -25.69 -10.75
N TYR A 489 -20.39 -25.75 -9.42
CA TYR A 489 -19.51 -24.89 -8.65
C TYR A 489 -18.03 -25.20 -8.90
N ASN A 490 -17.28 -24.17 -9.33
CA ASN A 490 -15.84 -24.24 -9.52
C ASN A 490 -15.13 -23.69 -8.26
N PRO A 491 -14.43 -24.54 -7.49
CA PRO A 491 -13.73 -24.10 -6.28
C PRO A 491 -12.49 -23.22 -6.54
N GLU A 492 -11.91 -23.24 -7.75
CA GLU A 492 -10.68 -22.48 -8.04
C GLU A 492 -10.96 -20.98 -8.19
N ASN A 493 -12.07 -20.64 -8.83
CA ASN A 493 -12.49 -19.25 -9.05
C ASN A 493 -13.68 -18.83 -8.16
N GLY A 494 -14.28 -19.79 -7.45
CA GLY A 494 -15.31 -19.56 -6.44
C GLY A 494 -16.70 -19.23 -6.99
N VAL A 495 -16.99 -19.55 -8.25
CA VAL A 495 -18.28 -19.30 -8.94
C VAL A 495 -18.81 -20.57 -9.62
N CYS A 496 -20.09 -20.62 -9.99
CA CYS A 496 -20.58 -21.70 -10.86
C CYS A 496 -20.03 -21.50 -12.28
N ASP A 497 -19.61 -22.58 -12.91
CA ASP A 497 -18.97 -22.58 -14.22
C ASP A 497 -19.44 -23.80 -15.02
N TRP A 498 -19.22 -23.78 -16.32
CA TRP A 498 -19.52 -24.91 -17.19
C TRP A 498 -18.69 -26.13 -16.78
N LYS A 499 -19.30 -27.32 -16.81
CA LYS A 499 -18.67 -28.58 -16.37
C LYS A 499 -17.25 -28.81 -16.92
N ARG A 500 -16.96 -28.36 -18.15
CA ARG A 500 -15.63 -28.45 -18.78
C ARG A 500 -14.52 -27.66 -18.07
N ASN A 501 -14.88 -26.66 -17.27
CA ASN A 501 -13.97 -25.79 -16.54
C ASN A 501 -13.82 -26.21 -15.07
N ILE A 502 -14.50 -27.30 -14.66
CA ILE A 502 -14.43 -27.83 -13.31
C ILE A 502 -13.27 -28.83 -13.25
N PRO A 503 -12.38 -28.75 -12.25
CA PRO A 503 -11.27 -29.70 -12.16
C PRO A 503 -11.78 -31.14 -12.06
N ASP A 504 -11.11 -32.06 -12.76
CA ASP A 504 -11.54 -33.46 -12.95
C ASP A 504 -11.78 -34.22 -11.63
N GLU A 505 -11.09 -33.83 -10.56
CA GLU A 505 -11.26 -34.39 -9.22
C GLU A 505 -12.67 -34.17 -8.65
N TYR A 506 -13.33 -33.07 -9.03
CA TYR A 506 -14.68 -32.72 -8.58
C TYR A 506 -15.79 -33.26 -9.49
N LEU A 507 -15.47 -33.60 -10.75
CA LEU A 507 -16.44 -34.11 -11.74
C LEU A 507 -16.89 -35.55 -11.48
N LYS A 508 -16.10 -36.35 -10.73
CA LYS A 508 -16.33 -37.79 -10.54
C LYS A 508 -17.54 -38.17 -9.67
N SER A 509 -18.24 -37.19 -9.09
CA SER A 509 -19.33 -37.46 -8.13
C SER A 509 -20.63 -36.67 -8.37
N LEU A 510 -20.77 -35.98 -9.50
CA LEU A 510 -21.83 -34.96 -9.65
C LEU A 510 -23.14 -35.51 -10.23
N GLU A 511 -24.26 -35.24 -9.56
CA GLU A 511 -25.60 -35.27 -10.15
C GLU A 511 -25.96 -33.94 -10.85
N SER A 512 -26.88 -34.00 -11.83
CA SER A 512 -27.29 -32.85 -12.64
C SER A 512 -28.26 -31.90 -11.92
N SER A 513 -27.97 -30.59 -11.95
CA SER A 513 -28.87 -29.55 -11.42
C SER A 513 -30.15 -29.37 -12.27
N PRO A 514 -31.28 -28.99 -11.66
CA PRO A 514 -32.49 -28.67 -12.39
C PRO A 514 -32.34 -27.39 -13.22
N ALA A 515 -32.91 -27.38 -14.43
CA ALA A 515 -32.97 -26.20 -15.29
C ALA A 515 -34.02 -25.21 -14.75
N VAL A 516 -33.66 -23.93 -14.66
CA VAL A 516 -34.57 -22.84 -14.26
C VAL A 516 -34.52 -21.77 -15.35
N GLU A 517 -35.70 -21.22 -15.69
CA GLU A 517 -35.86 -20.21 -16.74
C GLU A 517 -35.07 -18.92 -16.46
N SER A 518 -34.41 -18.41 -17.50
CA SER A 518 -33.53 -17.25 -17.50
C SER A 518 -34.29 -15.93 -17.51
N SER A 519 -33.75 -14.92 -16.83
CA SER A 519 -34.20 -13.53 -16.94
C SER A 519 -33.04 -12.58 -17.27
N ASN A 520 -33.29 -11.61 -18.14
CA ASN A 520 -32.27 -10.66 -18.61
C ASN A 520 -31.97 -9.60 -17.54
N TYR A 521 -30.94 -9.83 -16.74
CA TYR A 521 -30.30 -8.80 -15.91
C TYR A 521 -29.02 -8.28 -16.60
N ASP A 522 -28.72 -6.99 -16.47
CA ASP A 522 -27.53 -6.35 -17.04
C ASP A 522 -26.26 -6.93 -16.39
N CYS A 523 -25.63 -7.86 -17.09
CA CYS A 523 -24.37 -8.50 -16.71
C CYS A 523 -23.27 -8.03 -17.67
N THR A 524 -22.19 -7.47 -17.14
CA THR A 524 -21.03 -6.99 -17.93
C THR A 524 -19.81 -7.89 -17.81
N GLU A 525 -19.81 -8.80 -16.84
CA GLU A 525 -18.76 -9.77 -16.56
C GLU A 525 -19.35 -10.99 -15.84
N GLU A 526 -18.62 -12.11 -15.84
CA GLU A 526 -19.02 -13.30 -15.08
C GLU A 526 -18.77 -13.11 -13.58
N GLY A 527 -19.69 -13.63 -12.77
CA GLY A 527 -19.53 -13.69 -11.33
C GLY A 527 -20.73 -13.19 -10.54
N LYS A 528 -20.55 -13.08 -9.23
CA LYS A 528 -21.58 -12.65 -8.28
C LYS A 528 -21.50 -11.13 -8.09
N ILE A 529 -22.41 -10.41 -8.71
CA ILE A 529 -22.49 -8.95 -8.70
C ILE A 529 -23.45 -8.50 -7.57
N PRO A 530 -23.03 -7.63 -6.64
CA PRO A 530 -23.93 -7.11 -5.62
C PRO A 530 -25.05 -6.30 -6.26
N LYS A 531 -26.30 -6.48 -5.81
CA LYS A 531 -27.38 -5.62 -6.25
C LYS A 531 -27.42 -4.36 -5.37
N THR A 532 -27.24 -3.21 -5.99
CA THR A 532 -27.23 -1.90 -5.34
C THR A 532 -28.46 -1.73 -4.44
N ASN A 533 -28.23 -1.33 -3.18
CA ASN A 533 -29.27 -1.10 -2.16
C ASN A 533 -30.10 -2.32 -1.73
N SER A 534 -29.62 -3.55 -1.94
CA SER A 534 -30.26 -4.75 -1.41
C SER A 534 -29.23 -5.75 -0.86
N CYS A 535 -29.69 -6.71 -0.06
CA CYS A 535 -28.86 -7.82 0.41
C CYS A 535 -28.78 -9.00 -0.58
N ASP A 536 -29.35 -8.80 -1.78
CA ASP A 536 -29.36 -9.75 -2.88
C ASP A 536 -28.13 -9.56 -3.78
N PHE A 537 -27.82 -10.59 -4.57
CA PHE A 537 -26.80 -10.52 -5.60
C PHE A 537 -27.32 -11.12 -6.92
N ILE A 538 -26.74 -10.66 -8.02
CA ILE A 538 -26.99 -11.19 -9.36
C ILE A 538 -25.81 -12.11 -9.67
N PHE A 539 -26.13 -13.33 -10.09
CA PHE A 539 -25.15 -14.28 -10.55
C PHE A 539 -25.11 -14.27 -12.07
N CYS A 540 -24.01 -13.77 -12.64
CA CYS A 540 -23.81 -13.56 -14.06
C CYS A 540 -22.91 -14.65 -14.66
N LEU A 541 -23.33 -15.22 -15.79
CA LEU A 541 -22.61 -16.26 -16.52
C LEU A 541 -22.59 -15.95 -18.01
N SER A 542 -21.50 -16.28 -18.73
CA SER A 542 -21.52 -16.24 -20.19
C SER A 542 -22.15 -17.52 -20.78
N ASP A 543 -23.01 -17.33 -21.78
CA ASP A 543 -23.50 -18.41 -22.64
C ASP A 543 -22.42 -18.85 -23.64
N MET A 544 -22.69 -19.92 -24.39
CA MET A 544 -21.74 -20.44 -25.39
C MET A 544 -21.45 -19.47 -26.55
N ASN A 545 -22.22 -18.40 -26.69
CA ASN A 545 -22.04 -17.35 -27.69
C ASN A 545 -21.37 -16.09 -27.11
N GLY A 546 -20.99 -16.10 -25.83
CA GLY A 546 -20.35 -14.98 -25.13
C GLY A 546 -21.31 -13.91 -24.61
N ASN A 547 -22.63 -14.16 -24.62
CA ASN A 547 -23.60 -13.24 -24.00
C ASN A 547 -23.70 -13.52 -22.50
N PHE A 548 -23.80 -12.50 -21.67
CA PHE A 548 -23.99 -12.69 -20.24
C PHE A 548 -25.48 -12.86 -19.88
N ILE A 549 -25.77 -13.89 -19.08
CA ILE A 549 -27.08 -14.21 -18.52
C ILE A 549 -27.00 -14.07 -17.00
N GLY A 550 -27.94 -13.32 -16.41
CA GLY A 550 -28.00 -13.07 -14.98
C GLY A 550 -29.10 -13.86 -14.27
N TYR A 551 -28.85 -14.25 -13.03
CA TYR A 551 -29.83 -14.89 -12.16
C TYR A 551 -29.84 -14.20 -10.79
N LYS A 552 -31.02 -13.82 -10.30
CA LYS A 552 -31.14 -13.17 -8.98
C LYS A 552 -31.16 -14.20 -7.85
N LEU A 553 -30.23 -14.06 -6.91
CA LEU A 553 -30.15 -14.88 -5.70
C LEU A 553 -30.21 -14.00 -4.45
N SER A 554 -30.88 -14.49 -3.41
CA SER A 554 -30.99 -13.81 -2.12
C SER A 554 -30.15 -14.49 -1.06
N CYS A 555 -29.49 -13.71 -0.21
CA CYS A 555 -28.81 -14.24 0.96
C CYS A 555 -29.79 -14.81 2.00
N PRO A 556 -29.35 -15.78 2.83
CA PRO A 556 -30.16 -16.32 3.91
C PRO A 556 -30.68 -15.23 4.85
N ALA A 557 -31.75 -15.54 5.58
CA ALA A 557 -32.35 -14.61 6.52
C ALA A 557 -31.28 -14.00 7.45
N ASN A 558 -31.30 -12.66 7.53
CA ASN A 558 -30.42 -11.84 8.39
C ASN A 558 -28.94 -11.84 8.00
N THR A 559 -28.66 -12.22 6.75
CA THR A 559 -27.35 -12.07 6.14
C THR A 559 -27.43 -11.22 4.88
N CYS A 560 -26.33 -10.55 4.50
CA CYS A 560 -26.23 -9.74 3.30
C CYS A 560 -25.00 -10.12 2.48
N TYR A 561 -25.11 -10.02 1.15
CA TYR A 561 -24.03 -10.36 0.25
C TYR A 561 -22.88 -9.35 0.39
N ASP A 562 -21.71 -9.85 0.81
CA ASP A 562 -20.47 -9.11 0.86
C ASP A 562 -19.77 -9.20 -0.51
N PRO A 563 -19.72 -8.12 -1.30
CA PRO A 563 -19.11 -8.15 -2.62
C PRO A 563 -17.58 -8.30 -2.60
N VAL A 564 -16.95 -8.01 -1.45
CA VAL A 564 -15.49 -8.14 -1.28
C VAL A 564 -15.14 -9.60 -1.05
N GLN A 565 -15.88 -10.29 -0.19
CA GLN A 565 -15.63 -11.70 0.12
C GLN A 565 -16.45 -12.68 -0.73
N LYS A 566 -17.37 -12.17 -1.53
CA LYS A 566 -18.28 -12.93 -2.41
C LYS A 566 -19.11 -13.99 -1.67
N ILE A 567 -19.47 -13.71 -0.42
CA ILE A 567 -20.26 -14.58 0.47
C ILE A 567 -21.37 -13.80 1.17
N CYS A 568 -22.42 -14.50 1.60
CA CYS A 568 -23.41 -13.92 2.51
C CYS A 568 -22.84 -13.88 3.94
N LYS A 569 -23.00 -12.75 4.65
CA LYS A 569 -22.56 -12.59 6.03
C LYS A 569 -23.66 -12.05 6.93
N TRP A 570 -23.68 -12.46 8.19
CA TRP A 570 -24.45 -11.77 9.22
C TRP A 570 -24.02 -10.32 9.28
N ASN A 571 -24.98 -9.41 9.36
CA ASN A 571 -24.69 -7.99 9.27
C ASN A 571 -25.17 -7.26 10.54
N ASP A 572 -24.20 -6.79 11.34
CA ASP A 572 -24.42 -5.91 12.50
C ASP A 572 -24.50 -4.41 12.11
N ASN A 573 -24.44 -4.08 10.80
CA ASN A 573 -24.56 -2.71 10.27
C ASN A 573 -25.54 -2.64 9.08
N LEU A 574 -26.83 -2.48 9.36
CA LEU A 574 -27.80 -2.01 8.36
C LEU A 574 -27.90 -0.48 8.41
N THR A 575 -28.02 0.17 7.25
CA THR A 575 -28.37 1.60 7.18
C THR A 575 -29.86 1.81 7.53
N GLU A 576 -30.23 2.99 8.05
CA GLU A 576 -31.62 3.36 8.42
C GLU A 576 -32.65 3.17 7.29
N ILE A 577 -32.20 3.19 6.03
CA ILE A 577 -33.04 3.01 4.84
C ILE A 577 -33.31 1.52 4.57
N GLN A 578 -32.40 0.62 4.94
CA GLN A 578 -32.53 -0.83 4.74
C GLN A 578 -33.30 -1.50 5.89
N LEU A 579 -33.30 -0.92 7.08
CA LEU A 579 -34.16 -1.34 8.21
C LEU A 579 -35.65 -1.13 7.92
N LYS A 580 -36.00 -0.12 7.10
CA LYS A 580 -37.40 0.19 6.76
C LYS A 580 -38.08 -0.82 5.84
N GLN A 581 -37.34 -1.68 5.14
CA GLN A 581 -37.93 -2.65 4.20
C GLN A 581 -38.04 -4.08 4.73
N LYS A 582 -37.66 -4.33 6.00
CA LYS A 582 -37.75 -5.67 6.59
C LYS A 582 -38.45 -5.75 7.95
N ASN A 583 -38.85 -4.62 8.55
CA ASN A 583 -39.61 -4.60 9.79
C ASN A 583 -41.12 -4.82 9.56
N SER A 584 -41.49 -6.07 9.34
CA SER A 584 -42.56 -6.72 10.11
C SER A 584 -41.96 -8.10 10.45
N THR A 585 -41.52 -8.39 11.67
CA THR A 585 -42.17 -8.27 12.98
C THR A 585 -41.10 -8.56 14.05
N ASP A 586 -41.25 -7.95 15.25
CA ASP A 586 -40.73 -8.35 16.58
C ASP A 586 -39.21 -8.28 16.84
N GLU A 587 -38.66 -7.88 18.00
CA GLU A 587 -39.07 -7.11 19.17
C GLU A 587 -37.77 -6.75 19.95
N ILE A 588 -37.92 -5.92 20.98
CA ILE A 588 -36.92 -5.19 21.79
C ILE A 588 -36.07 -6.09 22.73
N LEU A 589 -34.83 -5.68 23.08
CA LEU A 589 -34.32 -5.40 24.46
C LEU A 589 -32.78 -5.57 24.60
N ALA A 590 -32.17 -4.74 25.48
CA ALA A 590 -30.92 -4.96 26.23
C ALA A 590 -29.63 -4.40 25.56
N ILE A 591 -28.75 -3.58 26.15
CA ILE A 591 -28.43 -3.30 27.56
C ILE A 591 -27.68 -1.95 27.70
N SER A 592 -28.08 -1.23 28.75
CA SER A 592 -27.39 -0.12 29.40
C SER A 592 -26.17 -0.61 30.22
N THR A 593 -25.03 -0.86 29.58
CA THR A 593 -23.74 -1.02 30.28
C THR A 593 -22.59 -0.49 29.43
N TYR A 594 -22.73 0.76 28.97
CA TYR A 594 -21.83 1.37 27.99
C TYR A 594 -20.68 2.21 28.60
N ASN A 595 -20.58 2.35 29.93
CA ASN A 595 -19.71 3.39 30.53
C ASN A 595 -18.70 2.98 31.61
N SER A 596 -18.22 1.72 31.69
CA SER A 596 -17.13 1.39 32.64
C SER A 596 -15.92 0.61 32.08
N ILE A 597 -15.84 0.39 30.76
CA ILE A 597 -14.74 -0.39 30.15
C ILE A 597 -13.90 0.43 29.15
N LEU A 598 -14.27 1.69 28.91
CA LEU A 598 -13.67 2.53 27.87
C LEU A 598 -12.35 3.24 28.22
N ASN A 599 -11.82 3.09 29.44
CA ASN A 599 -10.55 3.72 29.82
C ASN A 599 -9.63 2.72 30.51
N ASN A 600 -8.64 2.19 29.76
CA ASN A 600 -7.22 2.14 30.15
C ASN A 600 -6.46 1.01 29.44
N CYS A 601 -5.60 1.41 28.50
CA CYS A 601 -4.39 0.66 28.16
C CYS A 601 -3.31 0.97 29.20
N THR A 602 -3.44 0.43 30.43
CA THR A 602 -2.38 0.48 31.44
C THR A 602 -1.93 -0.93 31.84
N GLU A 603 -0.68 -1.03 32.26
CA GLU A 603 0.09 -2.25 32.50
C GLU A 603 -0.45 -3.15 33.65
N ASP A 604 -1.45 -2.71 34.40
CA ASP A 604 -1.89 -3.40 35.64
C ASP A 604 -2.83 -4.59 35.44
N ASN A 605 -3.43 -4.76 34.26
CA ASN A 605 -4.41 -5.83 34.05
C ASN A 605 -3.79 -7.18 33.65
N ILE A 606 -2.54 -7.21 33.18
CA ILE A 606 -1.86 -8.48 32.87
C ILE A 606 -1.33 -9.13 34.16
N ALA A 607 -0.83 -8.34 35.12
CA ALA A 607 -0.37 -8.84 36.41
C ALA A 607 -1.53 -9.39 37.28
N ASN A 608 -2.71 -8.74 37.24
CA ASN A 608 -3.89 -9.20 37.98
C ASN A 608 -4.59 -10.40 37.34
N LEU A 609 -4.52 -10.56 36.01
CA LEU A 609 -5.03 -11.74 35.33
C LEU A 609 -4.14 -12.97 35.63
N ILE A 610 -2.82 -12.78 35.67
CA ILE A 610 -1.87 -13.85 36.05
C ILE A 610 -2.03 -14.25 37.52
N ARG A 611 -2.25 -13.29 38.44
CA ARG A 611 -2.55 -13.60 39.85
C ARG A 611 -3.88 -14.33 40.05
N ARG A 612 -4.91 -14.03 39.26
CA ARG A 612 -6.21 -14.75 39.32
C ARG A 612 -6.15 -16.14 38.71
N ILE A 613 -5.33 -16.36 37.68
CA ILE A 613 -5.14 -17.69 37.07
C ILE A 613 -4.29 -18.61 37.97
N LEU A 614 -3.38 -18.06 38.77
CA LEU A 614 -2.59 -18.83 39.74
C LEU A 614 -3.31 -19.10 41.09
N PHE A 615 -4.47 -18.49 41.34
CA PHE A 615 -5.29 -18.74 42.54
C PHE A 615 -6.45 -19.72 42.27
N LEU A 616 -6.60 -20.20 41.03
CA LEU A 616 -7.59 -21.20 40.63
C LEU A 616 -6.94 -22.47 40.03
N LYS A 617 -5.74 -22.81 40.51
CA LYS A 617 -5.14 -24.13 40.35
C LYS A 617 -4.81 -24.73 41.71
#